data_AF-A0A3L6LUC4-F1
#
_entry.id   AF-A0A3L6LUC4-F1
#
_cell.length_a   1.000
_cell.length_b   1.000
_cell.length_c   1.000
_cell.angle_alpha   90.00
_cell.angle_beta   90.00
_cell.angle_gamma   90.00
#
_symmetry.space_group_name_H-M   'P 1'
#
loop_
_entity.id
_entity.type
_entity.pdbx_description
1 polymer ?
#
loop_
_entity_poly.entity_id
_entity_poly.type
_entity_poly.pdbx_seq_one_letter_code
_entity_poly.pdbx_strand_id
1 'polypeptide(L)'
;MIRWLIYLLALFVMSVIAIFITPLLPLFARPRLGPIDNNHGQAVEPRLPHWLSWFDTPDNSLLGDASWKACHDGGYGSQVGWLYRNSLYGFKWGPIAAPMSEPRIITGDPTINRNNGHYGVLRIRMAGYWQWKCVKPIGRTGRCWMINLGWMLDDADQKRALFMFSPRLVKLR
;
A
#
# COMPACT_ATOMS: atom_id res chain seq x y z
N MET A 1 18.65 0.73 9.79
CA MET A 1 18.77 0.93 8.33
C MET A 1 18.97 -0.37 7.55
N ILE A 2 19.89 -1.26 7.93
CA ILE A 2 20.14 -2.54 7.23
C ILE A 2 18.85 -3.37 7.00
N ARG A 3 17.99 -3.51 8.02
CA ARG A 3 16.68 -4.17 7.91
C ARG A 3 15.83 -3.64 6.76
N TRP A 4 15.79 -2.32 6.58
CA TRP A 4 15.01 -1.70 5.52
C TRP A 4 15.57 -2.03 4.13
N LEU A 5 16.89 -2.06 3.96
CA LEU A 5 17.53 -2.43 2.69
C LEU A 5 17.29 -3.90 2.33
N ILE A 6 17.34 -4.81 3.31
CA ILE A 6 17.01 -6.22 3.10
C ILE A 6 15.54 -6.36 2.66
N TYR A 7 14.63 -5.66 3.32
CA TYR A 7 13.21 -5.71 2.95
C TYR A 7 12.92 -5.02 1.61
N LEU A 8 13.68 -3.98 1.26
CA LEU A 8 13.62 -3.35 -0.05
C LEU A 8 14.07 -4.32 -1.15
N LEU A 9 15.18 -5.04 -0.93
CA LEU A 9 15.66 -6.06 -1.86
C LEU A 9 14.62 -7.19 -2.02
N ALA A 10 14.05 -7.67 -0.92
CA ALA A 10 12.98 -8.66 -0.94
C ALA A 10 11.74 -8.16 -1.70
N LEU A 11 11.31 -6.92 -1.44
CA LEU A 11 10.21 -6.29 -2.17
C LEU A 11 10.51 -6.18 -3.67
N PHE A 12 11.72 -5.81 -4.05
CA PHE A 12 12.12 -5.71 -5.45
C PHE A 12 12.04 -7.07 -6.16
N VAL A 13 12.62 -8.12 -5.58
CA VAL A 13 12.54 -9.49 -6.11
C VAL A 13 11.09 -9.94 -6.24
N MET A 14 10.29 -9.75 -5.18
CA MET A 14 8.87 -10.09 -5.20
C MET A 14 8.10 -9.28 -6.25
N SER A 15 8.48 -8.02 -6.51
CA SER A 15 7.80 -7.16 -7.50
C SER A 15 8.05 -7.68 -8.91
N VAL A 16 9.27 -8.12 -9.22
CA VAL A 16 9.58 -8.79 -10.49
C VAL A 16 8.73 -10.05 -10.64
N ILE A 17 8.66 -10.89 -9.61
CA ILE A 17 7.79 -12.09 -9.62
C ILE A 17 6.33 -11.70 -9.86
N ALA A 18 5.82 -10.71 -9.12
CA ALA A 18 4.45 -10.23 -9.21
C ALA A 18 4.09 -9.77 -10.62
N ILE A 19 4.99 -9.12 -11.36
CA ILE A 19 4.73 -8.67 -12.74
C ILE A 19 4.30 -9.84 -13.63
N PHE A 20 4.98 -10.98 -13.51
CA PHE A 20 4.73 -12.15 -14.36
C PHE A 20 3.57 -13.01 -13.89
N ILE A 21 3.40 -13.17 -12.57
CA ILE A 21 2.37 -14.09 -12.06
C ILE A 21 1.00 -13.42 -11.91
N THR A 22 0.92 -12.10 -11.78
CA THR A 22 -0.34 -11.37 -11.55
C THR A 22 -1.44 -11.69 -12.57
N PRO A 23 -1.15 -11.80 -13.88
CA PRO A 23 -2.15 -12.22 -14.85
C PRO A 23 -2.74 -13.59 -14.52
N LEU A 24 -1.97 -14.52 -13.96
CA LEU A 24 -2.43 -15.88 -13.64
C LEU A 24 -3.18 -15.98 -12.31
N LEU A 25 -3.00 -15.02 -11.40
CA LEU A 25 -3.55 -15.10 -10.04
C LEU A 25 -5.10 -15.20 -10.01
N PRO A 26 -5.88 -14.44 -10.79
CA PRO A 26 -7.33 -14.56 -10.79
C PRO A 26 -7.86 -15.93 -11.24
N LEU A 27 -7.07 -16.74 -11.96
CA LEU A 27 -7.46 -18.12 -12.29
C LEU A 27 -7.60 -19.00 -11.04
N PHE A 28 -6.95 -18.62 -9.94
CA PHE A 28 -7.04 -19.30 -8.65
C PHE A 28 -8.13 -18.72 -7.74
N ALA A 29 -8.87 -17.71 -8.18
CA ALA A 29 -9.87 -17.04 -7.38
C ALA A 29 -10.94 -18.00 -6.88
N ARG A 30 -11.29 -17.91 -5.59
CA ARG A 30 -12.37 -18.69 -4.98
C ARG A 30 -13.28 -17.75 -4.18
N PRO A 31 -14.61 -17.99 -4.18
CA PRO A 31 -15.50 -17.27 -3.28
C PRO A 31 -15.09 -17.53 -1.84
N ARG A 32 -14.86 -16.45 -1.08
CA ARG A 32 -14.48 -16.55 0.33
C ARG A 32 -15.00 -15.34 1.09
N LEU A 33 -15.56 -15.58 2.28
CA LEU A 33 -15.94 -14.51 3.21
C LEU A 33 -14.69 -13.73 3.63
N GLY A 34 -14.77 -12.40 3.57
CA GLY A 34 -13.73 -11.54 4.09
C GLY A 34 -14.05 -10.05 3.99
N PRO A 35 -13.10 -9.19 4.42
CA PRO A 35 -13.22 -7.74 4.37
C PRO A 35 -13.48 -7.21 2.98
N ILE A 36 -14.40 -6.25 2.86
CA ILE A 36 -14.67 -5.50 1.63
C ILE A 36 -14.61 -4.00 1.90
N ASP A 37 -14.39 -3.24 0.83
CA ASP A 37 -14.40 -1.78 0.80
C ASP A 37 -13.50 -1.17 1.88
N ASN A 38 -12.21 -1.50 1.85
CA ASN A 38 -11.21 -1.06 2.83
C ASN A 38 -11.60 -1.43 4.27
N ASN A 39 -12.08 -2.66 4.44
CA ASN A 39 -12.51 -3.23 5.72
C ASN A 39 -13.74 -2.54 6.38
N HIS A 40 -14.58 -1.84 5.60
CA HIS A 40 -15.86 -1.28 6.09
C HIS A 40 -17.02 -2.30 6.10
N GLY A 41 -16.82 -3.52 5.60
CA GLY A 41 -17.82 -4.58 5.63
C GLY A 41 -17.24 -5.98 5.42
N GLN A 42 -18.12 -6.99 5.39
CA GLN A 42 -17.77 -8.36 5.04
C GLN A 42 -18.72 -8.93 3.99
N ALA A 43 -18.18 -9.63 3.00
CA ALA A 43 -18.97 -10.33 2.00
C ALA A 43 -18.23 -11.56 1.44
N VAL A 44 -18.98 -12.48 0.85
CA VAL A 44 -18.45 -13.60 0.07
C VAL A 44 -18.18 -13.10 -1.35
N GLU A 45 -16.91 -12.84 -1.66
CA GLU A 45 -16.46 -12.32 -2.96
C GLU A 45 -15.19 -13.08 -3.40
N PRO A 46 -14.80 -13.05 -4.68
CA PRO A 46 -13.62 -13.76 -5.18
C PRO A 46 -12.34 -13.24 -4.49
N ARG A 47 -11.55 -14.17 -3.94
CA ARG A 47 -10.25 -13.90 -3.30
C ARG A 47 -9.24 -14.93 -3.72
N LEU A 48 -7.97 -14.60 -3.54
CA LEU A 48 -6.93 -15.61 -3.69
C LEU A 48 -6.99 -16.59 -2.51
N PRO A 49 -6.60 -17.86 -2.73
CA PRO A 49 -6.35 -18.83 -1.67
C PRO A 49 -5.33 -18.28 -0.66
N HIS A 50 -5.40 -18.71 0.60
CA HIS A 50 -4.54 -18.18 1.67
C HIS A 50 -3.04 -18.29 1.40
N TRP A 51 -2.59 -19.31 0.66
CA TRP A 51 -1.18 -19.48 0.29
C TRP A 51 -0.71 -18.45 -0.77
N LEU A 52 -1.64 -17.79 -1.47
CA LEU A 52 -1.38 -16.65 -2.37
C LEU A 52 -1.66 -15.29 -1.72
N SER A 53 -1.95 -15.25 -0.41
CA SER A 53 -2.32 -14.01 0.30
C SER A 53 -1.29 -12.89 0.20
N TRP A 54 -0.03 -13.19 -0.10
CA TRP A 54 1.02 -12.18 -0.31
C TRP A 54 0.74 -11.27 -1.52
N PHE A 55 0.02 -11.77 -2.52
CA PHE A 55 -0.37 -11.03 -3.70
C PHE A 55 -1.77 -10.42 -3.60
N ASP A 56 -2.55 -10.84 -2.60
CA ASP A 56 -3.92 -10.40 -2.39
C ASP A 56 -3.98 -9.10 -1.58
N THR A 57 -5.18 -8.53 -1.48
CA THR A 57 -5.50 -7.42 -0.59
C THR A 57 -6.19 -7.92 0.68
N PRO A 58 -5.68 -7.68 1.90
CA PRO A 58 -6.31 -8.18 3.13
C PRO A 58 -7.60 -7.44 3.50
N ASP A 59 -7.80 -6.23 2.99
CA ASP A 59 -8.90 -5.32 3.29
C ASP A 59 -9.99 -5.25 2.21
N ASN A 60 -9.80 -5.94 1.08
CA ASN A 60 -10.68 -5.94 -0.09
C ASN A 60 -10.67 -7.31 -0.78
N SER A 61 -11.69 -7.60 -1.60
CA SER A 61 -11.69 -8.76 -2.51
C SER A 61 -10.96 -8.45 -3.82
N LEU A 62 -10.89 -9.42 -4.74
CA LEU A 62 -10.43 -9.19 -6.12
C LEU A 62 -11.33 -8.25 -6.92
N LEU A 63 -12.56 -8.00 -6.45
CA LEU A 63 -13.45 -7.00 -7.05
C LEU A 63 -13.09 -5.57 -6.65
N GLY A 64 -12.16 -5.38 -5.71
CA GLY A 64 -11.68 -4.08 -5.27
C GLY A 64 -12.61 -3.31 -4.32
N ASP A 65 -12.23 -2.05 -4.09
CA ASP A 65 -12.97 -1.08 -3.28
C ASP A 65 -14.22 -0.52 -4.04
N ALA A 66 -15.07 0.24 -3.35
CA ALA A 66 -16.28 0.81 -3.97
C ALA A 66 -16.00 1.68 -5.20
N SER A 67 -14.88 2.43 -5.19
CA SER A 67 -14.49 3.29 -6.32
C SER A 67 -14.03 2.46 -7.52
N TRP A 68 -13.35 1.35 -7.29
CA TRP A 68 -12.93 0.42 -8.34
C TRP A 68 -14.13 -0.25 -8.97
N LYS A 69 -15.06 -0.78 -8.16
CA LYS A 69 -16.30 -1.41 -8.61
C LYS A 69 -17.18 -0.47 -9.44
N ALA A 70 -17.19 0.82 -9.12
CA ALA A 70 -17.96 1.81 -9.88
C ALA A 70 -17.47 2.01 -11.32
N CYS A 71 -16.21 1.69 -11.61
CA CYS A 71 -15.59 1.93 -12.93
C CYS A 71 -15.15 0.65 -13.66
N HIS A 72 -15.40 -0.54 -13.09
CA HIS A 72 -14.90 -1.82 -13.60
C HIS A 72 -15.98 -2.91 -13.50
N ASP A 73 -15.96 -3.85 -14.43
CA ASP A 73 -16.98 -4.90 -14.56
C ASP A 73 -16.82 -6.08 -13.56
N GLY A 74 -15.75 -6.09 -12.76
CA GLY A 74 -15.43 -7.19 -11.86
C GLY A 74 -14.97 -8.49 -12.55
N GLY A 75 -14.87 -8.49 -13.88
CA GLY A 75 -14.37 -9.58 -14.70
C GLY A 75 -12.86 -9.80 -14.52
N TYR A 76 -12.33 -10.78 -15.24
CA TYR A 76 -10.93 -11.20 -15.12
C TYR A 76 -9.93 -10.04 -15.27
N GLY A 77 -10.09 -9.21 -16.32
CA GLY A 77 -9.22 -8.06 -16.56
C GLY A 77 -9.27 -7.04 -15.42
N SER A 78 -10.44 -6.81 -14.86
CA SER A 78 -10.64 -5.94 -13.69
C SER A 78 -9.96 -6.49 -12.43
N GLN A 79 -9.97 -7.81 -12.23
CA GLN A 79 -9.27 -8.45 -11.12
C GLN A 79 -7.74 -8.40 -11.29
N VAL A 80 -7.23 -8.65 -12.50
CA VAL A 80 -5.80 -8.47 -12.84
C VAL A 80 -5.37 -7.03 -12.60
N GLY A 81 -6.16 -6.06 -13.09
CA GLY A 81 -5.91 -4.63 -12.89
C GLY A 81 -5.90 -4.22 -11.42
N TRP A 82 -6.81 -4.77 -10.62
CA TRP A 82 -6.84 -4.54 -9.16
C TRP A 82 -5.57 -5.02 -8.48
N LEU A 83 -5.11 -6.23 -8.82
CA LEU A 83 -3.89 -6.82 -8.28
C LEU A 83 -2.64 -6.02 -8.70
N TYR A 84 -2.59 -5.51 -9.94
CA TYR A 84 -1.50 -4.60 -10.33
C TYR A 84 -1.53 -3.28 -9.56
N ARG A 85 -2.71 -2.68 -9.40
CA ARG A 85 -2.89 -1.44 -8.62
C ARG A 85 -2.43 -1.62 -7.18
N ASN A 86 -2.74 -2.77 -6.58
CA ASN A 86 -2.41 -3.11 -5.20
C ASN A 86 -1.35 -4.22 -5.12
N SER A 87 -0.33 -4.15 -5.98
CA SER A 87 0.66 -5.22 -6.07
C SER A 87 1.36 -5.46 -4.74
N LEU A 88 1.46 -6.75 -4.37
CA LEU A 88 2.12 -7.25 -3.16
C LEU A 88 1.60 -6.63 -1.87
N TYR A 89 0.33 -6.23 -1.83
CA TYR A 89 -0.20 -5.54 -0.67
C TYR A 89 -0.19 -6.43 0.59
N GLY A 90 -0.61 -7.69 0.48
CA GLY A 90 -0.46 -8.68 1.55
C GLY A 90 0.99 -8.93 1.98
N PHE A 91 1.96 -8.95 1.06
CA PHE A 91 3.38 -9.06 1.40
C PHE A 91 3.86 -7.85 2.22
N LYS A 92 3.51 -6.64 1.80
CA LYS A 92 3.89 -5.39 2.50
C LYS A 92 3.21 -5.23 3.87
N TRP A 93 2.00 -5.75 4.04
CA TRP A 93 1.23 -5.76 5.31
C TRP A 93 1.53 -6.96 6.22
N GLY A 94 2.14 -8.01 5.67
CA GLY A 94 2.46 -9.25 6.38
C GLY A 94 3.92 -9.28 6.84
N PRO A 95 4.79 -10.06 6.16
CA PRO A 95 6.12 -10.40 6.65
C PRO A 95 7.08 -9.21 6.85
N ILE A 96 6.93 -8.13 6.07
CA ILE A 96 7.84 -6.97 6.14
C ILE A 96 7.24 -5.74 6.83
N ALA A 97 6.01 -5.85 7.34
CA ALA A 97 5.37 -4.77 8.09
C ALA A 97 6.04 -4.54 9.45
N ALA A 98 5.89 -3.33 10.00
CA ALA A 98 6.33 -3.03 11.36
C ALA A 98 5.17 -3.16 12.35
N PRO A 99 5.36 -3.74 13.54
CA PRO A 99 4.35 -3.69 14.59
C PRO A 99 4.24 -2.27 15.16
N MET A 100 3.02 -1.75 15.33
CA MET A 100 2.76 -0.43 15.91
C MET A 100 2.61 -0.54 17.43
N SER A 101 3.68 -0.96 18.12
CA SER A 101 3.65 -1.27 19.56
C SER A 101 4.43 -0.32 20.45
N GLU A 102 5.15 0.64 19.87
CA GLU A 102 6.10 1.50 20.60
C GLU A 102 5.79 2.99 20.39
N PRO A 103 6.18 3.87 21.33
CA PRO A 103 6.06 5.31 21.14
C PRO A 103 6.80 5.80 19.89
N ARG A 104 6.19 6.79 19.22
CA ARG A 104 6.74 7.40 18.00
C ARG A 104 7.35 8.75 18.33
N ILE A 105 8.55 9.01 17.81
CA ILE A 105 9.16 10.33 17.80
C ILE A 105 8.88 10.96 16.44
N ILE A 106 8.10 12.04 16.44
CA ILE A 106 7.66 12.74 15.23
C ILE A 106 8.48 14.03 15.09
N THR A 107 8.97 14.30 13.88
CA THR A 107 9.67 15.53 13.54
C THR A 107 9.18 16.05 12.21
N GLY A 108 8.75 17.32 12.17
CA GLY A 108 8.07 17.93 11.03
C GLY A 108 6.55 17.93 11.19
N ASP A 109 5.85 18.26 10.11
CA ASP A 109 4.40 18.41 10.10
C ASP A 109 3.72 17.07 9.73
N PRO A 110 2.91 16.46 10.63
CA PRO A 110 2.19 15.22 10.33
C PRO A 110 1.05 15.43 9.32
N THR A 111 0.62 16.67 9.09
CA THR A 111 -0.51 17.00 8.22
C THR A 111 -0.11 17.14 6.74
N ILE A 112 1.18 16.95 6.40
CA ILE A 112 1.65 17.09 5.02
C ILE A 112 0.90 16.14 4.07
N ASN A 113 0.23 16.74 3.11
CA ASN A 113 -0.55 16.05 2.11
C ASN A 113 -0.67 16.93 0.86
N ARG A 114 -0.58 16.33 -0.33
CA ARG A 114 -0.82 17.10 -1.56
C ARG A 114 -2.26 17.61 -1.65
N ASN A 115 -3.21 16.89 -1.04
CA ASN A 115 -4.64 17.15 -1.18
C ASN A 115 -5.13 18.34 -0.34
N ASN A 116 -4.41 18.70 0.73
CA ASN A 116 -4.73 19.86 1.56
C ASN A 116 -3.79 21.05 1.29
N GLY A 117 -2.83 20.92 0.37
CA GLY A 117 -1.84 21.96 0.07
C GLY A 117 -0.73 22.12 1.13
N HIS A 118 -0.65 21.21 2.11
CA HIS A 118 0.42 21.23 3.12
C HIS A 118 1.63 20.45 2.60
N TYR A 119 2.72 21.18 2.36
CA TYR A 119 3.97 20.65 1.82
C TYR A 119 5.07 20.67 2.86
N GLY A 120 5.98 19.70 2.79
CA GLY A 120 7.09 19.63 3.72
C GLY A 120 7.70 18.24 3.82
N VAL A 121 8.41 18.03 4.92
CA VAL A 121 9.08 16.77 5.25
C VAL A 121 8.60 16.32 6.63
N LEU A 122 8.20 15.06 6.70
CA LEU A 122 7.84 14.36 7.92
C LEU A 122 8.84 13.23 8.15
N ARG A 123 9.34 13.16 9.37
CA ARG A 123 10.21 12.08 9.84
C ARG A 123 9.59 11.48 11.08
N ILE A 124 9.43 10.16 11.10
CA ILE A 124 8.96 9.44 12.27
C ILE A 124 9.96 8.35 12.59
N ARG A 125 10.24 8.13 13.88
CA ARG A 125 11.04 7.01 14.38
C ARG A 125 10.25 6.25 15.42
N MET A 126 10.36 4.92 15.40
CA MET A 126 9.70 4.03 16.35
C MET A 126 10.58 2.78 16.51
N ALA A 127 11.23 2.64 17.66
CA ALA A 127 12.24 1.61 17.90
C ALA A 127 13.25 1.51 16.72
N GLY A 128 13.32 0.35 16.05
CA GLY A 128 14.18 0.11 14.88
C GLY A 128 13.59 0.53 13.52
N TYR A 129 12.39 1.11 13.51
CA TYR A 129 11.64 1.51 12.32
C TYR A 129 11.65 3.02 12.14
N TRP A 130 11.48 3.44 10.89
CA TRP A 130 11.51 4.86 10.53
C TRP A 130 10.57 5.12 9.37
N GLN A 131 10.14 6.37 9.25
CA GLN A 131 9.47 6.92 8.10
C GLN A 131 10.16 8.20 7.66
N TRP A 132 10.33 8.34 6.36
CA TRP A 132 10.66 9.62 5.74
C TRP A 132 9.64 9.89 4.64
N LYS A 133 8.85 10.94 4.81
CA LYS A 133 7.84 11.39 3.86
C LYS A 133 8.16 12.82 3.43
N CYS A 134 8.13 13.07 2.14
CA CYS A 134 8.37 14.38 1.55
C CYS A 134 7.27 14.67 0.53
N VAL A 135 6.60 15.81 0.70
CA VAL A 135 5.62 16.33 -0.25
C VAL A 135 6.12 17.70 -0.68
N LYS A 136 6.54 17.85 -1.94
CA LYS A 136 7.16 19.08 -2.44
C LYS A 136 6.61 19.46 -3.81
N PRO A 137 6.02 20.66 -3.98
CA PRO A 137 5.57 21.14 -5.28
C PRO A 137 6.76 21.41 -6.21
N ILE A 138 6.55 21.24 -7.51
CA ILE A 138 7.56 21.44 -8.55
C ILE A 138 7.27 22.76 -9.25
N GLY A 139 7.81 23.85 -8.69
CA GLY A 139 7.62 25.20 -9.22
C GLY A 139 6.15 25.51 -9.53
N ARG A 140 5.89 26.02 -10.74
CA ARG A 140 4.54 26.35 -11.24
C ARG A 140 3.94 25.27 -12.16
N THR A 141 4.47 24.05 -12.14
CA THR A 141 4.06 23.00 -13.09
C THR A 141 2.71 22.35 -12.78
N GLY A 142 2.10 22.68 -11.63
CA GLY A 142 0.92 21.97 -11.13
C GLY A 142 1.20 20.51 -10.75
N ARG A 143 2.46 20.15 -10.49
CA ARG A 143 2.87 18.81 -10.05
C ARG A 143 3.62 18.88 -8.72
N CYS A 144 3.62 17.76 -7.98
CA CYS A 144 4.42 17.61 -6.77
C CYS A 144 5.12 16.25 -6.72
N TRP A 145 6.29 16.25 -6.09
CA TRP A 145 6.95 15.06 -5.60
C TRP A 145 6.25 14.60 -4.32
N MET A 146 5.86 13.34 -4.28
CA MET A 146 5.40 12.67 -3.08
C MET A 146 6.23 11.42 -2.89
N ILE A 147 7.15 11.48 -1.94
CA ILE A 147 8.05 10.37 -1.63
C ILE A 147 7.73 9.90 -0.22
N ASN A 148 7.47 8.61 -0.05
CA ASN A 148 7.30 7.98 1.26
C ASN A 148 8.16 6.73 1.33
N LEU A 149 9.12 6.71 2.25
CA LEU A 149 10.09 5.64 2.46
C LEU A 149 10.06 5.19 3.92
N GLY A 150 10.38 3.91 4.14
CA GLY A 150 10.44 3.33 5.47
C GLY A 150 9.20 2.49 5.77
N TRP A 151 8.56 2.73 6.89
CA TRP A 151 7.26 2.18 7.25
C TRP A 151 6.26 3.33 7.42
N MET A 152 5.00 3.11 7.07
CA MET A 152 3.92 4.10 7.19
C MET A 152 3.50 4.26 8.66
N LEU A 153 4.35 4.95 9.42
CA LEU A 153 4.20 5.19 10.85
C LEU A 153 3.29 6.39 11.15
N ASP A 154 2.87 7.16 10.15
CA ASP A 154 1.95 8.30 10.27
C ASP A 154 0.48 7.88 10.39
N ASP A 155 0.16 6.62 10.12
CA ASP A 155 -1.16 6.03 10.34
C ASP A 155 -1.24 5.37 11.72
N ALA A 156 -1.75 6.12 12.70
CA ALA A 156 -1.78 5.72 14.11
C ALA A 156 -2.81 4.64 14.45
N ASP A 157 -3.87 4.53 13.63
CA ASP A 157 -5.04 3.70 13.94
C ASP A 157 -4.80 2.23 13.57
N GLN A 158 -3.70 1.95 12.88
CA GLN A 158 -3.35 0.62 12.41
C GLN A 158 -2.49 -0.12 13.42
N LYS A 159 -2.75 -1.44 13.56
CA LYS A 159 -1.93 -2.32 14.40
C LYS A 159 -0.53 -2.57 13.83
N ARG A 160 -0.34 -2.29 12.54
CA ARG A 160 0.93 -2.46 11.83
C ARG A 160 1.14 -1.30 10.87
N ALA A 161 2.39 -0.96 10.62
CA ALA A 161 2.76 0.01 9.61
C ALA A 161 3.24 -0.69 8.34
N LEU A 162 2.62 -0.32 7.22
CA LEU A 162 2.93 -0.81 5.88
C LEU A 162 4.37 -0.48 5.49
N PHE A 163 5.09 -1.41 4.87
CA PHE A 163 6.41 -1.12 4.30
C PHE A 163 6.28 -0.24 3.04
N MET A 164 7.06 0.84 2.99
CA MET A 164 6.97 1.89 1.96
C MET A 164 8.28 2.06 1.18
N PHE A 165 8.14 1.92 -0.13
CA PHE A 165 9.05 2.48 -1.14
C PHE A 165 8.17 3.11 -2.24
N SER A 166 7.80 4.38 -2.04
CA SER A 166 6.79 5.06 -2.88
C SER A 166 7.26 6.43 -3.36
N PRO A 167 8.22 6.49 -4.30
CA PRO A 167 8.51 7.70 -5.04
C PRO A 167 7.41 7.94 -6.09
N ARG A 168 6.73 9.09 -6.04
CA ARG A 168 5.67 9.44 -6.98
C ARG A 168 5.78 10.87 -7.46
N LEU A 169 5.52 11.06 -8.75
CA LEU A 169 5.26 12.35 -9.36
C LEU A 169 3.75 12.44 -9.62
N VAL A 170 3.07 13.39 -8.97
CA VAL A 170 1.61 13.49 -9.02
C VAL A 170 1.16 14.90 -9.38
N LYS A 171 0.00 15.04 -10.04
CA LYS A 171 -0.62 16.34 -10.29
C LYS A 171 -1.24 16.88 -8.99
N LEU A 172 -1.11 18.19 -8.79
CA LEU A 172 -1.86 18.95 -7.80
C LEU A 172 -3.30 19.11 -8.32
N ARG A 173 -4.27 18.98 -7.42
CA ARG A 173 -5.68 19.25 -7.71
C ARG A 173 -6.01 20.64 -7.22
#